data_AF-A0A955EZG3-F1
#
_entry.id   AF-A0A955EZG3-F1
#
_cell.length_a   1.000
_cell.length_b   1.000
_cell.length_c   1.000
_cell.angle_alpha   90.00
_cell.angle_beta   90.00
_cell.angle_gamma   90.00
#
_symmetry.space_group_name_H-M   'P 1'
#
loop_
_entity.id
_entity.type
_entity.pdbx_description
1 polymer ?
#
loop_
_entity_poly.entity_id
_entity_poly.type
_entity_poly.pdbx_seq_one_letter_code
_entity_poly.pdbx_strand_id
1 'polypeptide(L)'
;MIRTTTLLLALGFAMVATNAGRAMGLPAPISTPHVLTIETSGGSSGAVSVFSGSTAFVFDAGILTGYPNVAPGSNPRQAINAAAASWTAVSTLSYTDAGTTSAASASNNGSNLVTFANTSSNASVSAGTIAVTLYFYDGSFGLTDTDIVFNPTQNFSTLGTTGFHDVQSVATHEFGHAFGLSHSPITTSSMFAALTVGSQEARSLSPDDVAAINQKYLTIPNFFAWGAITGTVTKPASGPVYGAHIVARSLVTGVTVSSTISRPDGSYTLYGLPAGPYRVYAEPLDGPSFDNHVVTSFWTTGKDTSFPTLFSGGNASPAVVRVRATQITTNVDFSLGTAAPTINISLLGQTNSPTAGFSAANTGISLRAGQSTFLVVGGAGVNLLPDAAFRVSGAGVTRGSSASSGLFSNGLGFKVFPLSALAQAEPGPRDLEVTVGNEVSIFCGGIDILPPTTATARATTYGTGCAGSAGALSLGTFGGLPSLGNLAFGVTSVNTVAGNTWLLLISGRPDVFDIGSGCTIWVDINTLVFPANAFQATASSSTRNQALSIPSSPSLAGLTIYLQALAQDPQAALGFTASNGLALTLN
;
A
#
# COMPACT_ATOMS: atom_id res chain seq x y z
N MET A 1 -48.88 12.31 -4.56
CA MET A 1 -49.05 10.91 -5.01
C MET A 1 -47.69 10.39 -5.42
N ILE A 2 -47.12 9.53 -4.58
CA ILE A 2 -45.74 9.04 -4.63
C ILE A 2 -45.67 7.94 -5.69
N ARG A 3 -44.80 8.07 -6.69
CA ARG A 3 -44.41 6.94 -7.56
C ARG A 3 -42.95 6.60 -7.30
N THR A 4 -42.79 5.48 -6.59
CA THR A 4 -41.63 4.60 -6.59
C THR A 4 -41.07 4.42 -8.00
N THR A 5 -39.77 4.67 -8.19
CA THR A 5 -39.04 4.24 -9.38
C THR A 5 -37.89 3.36 -8.92
N THR A 6 -38.12 2.05 -9.02
CA THR A 6 -37.12 0.99 -8.99
C THR A 6 -36.27 1.15 -10.26
N LEU A 7 -34.98 1.48 -10.14
CA LEU A 7 -34.08 1.61 -11.29
C LEU A 7 -33.26 0.32 -11.45
N LEU A 8 -33.56 -0.43 -12.52
CA LEU A 8 -32.78 -1.57 -13.00
C LEU A 8 -31.39 -1.08 -13.47
N LEU A 9 -30.31 -1.61 -12.88
CA LEU A 9 -28.97 -1.55 -13.46
C LEU A 9 -28.90 -2.53 -14.64
N ALA A 10 -28.91 -2.01 -15.86
CA ALA A 10 -28.46 -2.72 -17.05
C ALA A 10 -27.11 -2.13 -17.47
N LEU A 11 -26.02 -2.75 -17.02
CA LEU A 11 -24.67 -2.48 -17.51
C LEU A 11 -24.53 -3.08 -18.92
N GLY A 12 -24.88 -2.29 -19.93
CA GLY A 12 -24.50 -2.53 -21.31
C GLY A 12 -23.20 -1.78 -21.61
N PHE A 13 -22.09 -2.52 -21.71
CA PHE A 13 -20.88 -2.04 -22.38
C PHE A 13 -21.23 -1.74 -23.85
N ALA A 14 -21.49 -0.47 -24.16
CA ALA A 14 -21.58 0.01 -25.54
C ALA A 14 -20.35 0.87 -25.81
N MET A 15 -19.40 0.28 -26.55
CA MET A 15 -18.31 0.96 -27.24
C MET A 15 -18.88 2.13 -28.06
N VAL A 16 -18.51 3.37 -27.72
CA VAL A 16 -18.63 4.50 -28.65
C VAL A 16 -17.27 4.70 -29.28
N ALA A 17 -17.08 4.08 -30.44
CA ALA A 17 -16.09 4.50 -31.40
C ALA A 17 -16.61 5.75 -32.12
N THR A 18 -15.93 6.88 -31.97
CA THR A 18 -16.01 7.98 -32.94
C THR A 18 -14.60 8.40 -33.36
N ASN A 19 -14.47 8.53 -34.68
CA ASN A 19 -13.25 8.60 -35.47
C ASN A 19 -12.32 9.79 -35.15
N ALA A 20 -11.05 9.49 -34.89
CA ALA A 20 -9.90 10.11 -35.56
C ALA A 20 -8.73 9.10 -35.53
N GLY A 21 -8.28 8.68 -36.71
CA GLY A 21 -7.44 7.50 -36.89
C GLY A 21 -6.05 7.57 -36.24
N ARG A 22 -5.80 6.64 -35.32
CA ARG A 22 -4.56 5.86 -35.20
C ARG A 22 -4.95 4.53 -34.54
N ALA A 23 -5.05 3.47 -35.34
CA ALA A 23 -5.20 2.13 -34.82
C ALA A 23 -3.92 1.79 -34.03
N MET A 24 -3.98 1.92 -32.71
CA MET A 24 -2.96 1.38 -31.83
C MET A 24 -3.27 -0.11 -31.70
N GLY A 25 -2.49 -0.94 -32.40
CA GLY A 25 -2.63 -2.39 -32.35
C GLY A 25 -2.58 -2.87 -30.92
N LEU A 26 -3.57 -3.67 -30.50
CA LEU A 26 -3.51 -4.43 -29.26
C LEU A 26 -2.23 -5.29 -29.30
N PRO A 27 -1.36 -5.26 -28.28
CA PRO A 27 -0.27 -6.21 -28.22
C PRO A 27 -0.88 -7.60 -28.08
N ALA A 28 -0.41 -8.54 -28.90
CA ALA A 28 -0.67 -9.96 -28.70
C ALA A 28 -0.25 -10.37 -27.28
N PRO A 29 -0.89 -11.39 -26.66
CA PRO A 29 -0.43 -11.93 -25.39
C PRO A 29 1.06 -12.25 -25.50
N ILE A 30 1.87 -11.56 -24.69
CA ILE A 30 3.32 -11.63 -24.72
C ILE A 30 3.71 -13.01 -24.18
N SER A 31 4.03 -13.94 -25.07
CA SER A 31 4.54 -15.29 -24.75
C SER A 31 6.07 -15.30 -24.57
N THR A 32 6.71 -14.13 -24.48
CA THR A 32 8.16 -14.02 -24.29
C THR A 32 8.47 -13.93 -22.79
N PRO A 33 9.54 -14.59 -22.30
CA PRO A 33 9.98 -14.44 -20.91
C PRO A 33 10.20 -12.97 -20.58
N HIS A 34 9.79 -12.55 -19.37
CA HIS A 34 9.97 -11.18 -18.93
C HIS A 34 11.45 -10.92 -18.70
N VAL A 35 11.99 -9.87 -19.30
CA VAL A 35 13.39 -9.49 -19.09
C VAL A 35 13.49 -8.62 -17.83
N LEU A 36 14.21 -9.08 -16.82
CA LEU A 36 14.75 -8.23 -15.77
C LEU A 36 16.04 -7.63 -16.33
N THR A 37 16.07 -6.32 -16.46
CA THR A 37 17.34 -5.63 -16.64
C THR A 37 18.11 -5.76 -15.32
N ILE A 38 19.15 -6.61 -15.28
CA ILE A 38 20.17 -6.52 -14.24
C ILE A 38 21.18 -5.51 -14.75
N GLU A 39 21.10 -4.30 -14.21
CA GLU A 39 22.07 -3.26 -14.47
C GLU A 39 23.34 -3.59 -13.67
N THR A 40 24.49 -3.62 -14.36
CA THR A 40 25.80 -3.86 -13.74
C THR A 40 26.48 -2.52 -13.48
N SER A 41 27.39 -2.48 -12.51
CA SER A 41 28.08 -1.27 -12.00
C SER A 41 28.85 -0.43 -13.03
N GLY A 42 28.92 -0.87 -14.29
CA GLY A 42 29.52 -0.14 -15.41
C GLY A 42 28.54 0.58 -16.36
N GLY A 43 27.25 0.67 -16.02
CA GLY A 43 26.23 1.25 -16.92
C GLY A 43 25.83 0.31 -18.07
N SER A 44 26.29 -0.93 -18.04
CA SER A 44 25.85 -2.00 -18.94
C SER A 44 24.61 -2.69 -18.36
N SER A 45 23.47 -2.46 -19.01
CA SER A 45 22.21 -3.19 -18.81
C SER A 45 22.32 -4.58 -19.42
N GLY A 46 22.43 -5.62 -18.58
CA GLY A 46 22.28 -7.01 -19.01
C GLY A 46 20.81 -7.41 -18.90
N ALA A 47 20.20 -7.86 -19.99
CA ALA A 47 18.89 -8.50 -19.95
C ALA A 47 19.04 -9.90 -19.35
N VAL A 48 18.55 -10.11 -18.13
CA VAL A 48 18.43 -11.43 -17.50
C VAL A 48 16.98 -11.86 -17.63
N SER A 49 16.73 -13.07 -18.13
CA SER A 49 15.36 -13.56 -18.19
C SER A 49 14.86 -13.86 -16.78
N VAL A 50 13.67 -13.35 -16.46
CA VAL A 50 12.84 -13.83 -15.35
C VAL A 50 11.77 -14.73 -15.93
N PHE A 51 11.18 -15.53 -15.06
CA PHE A 51 10.07 -16.45 -15.30
C PHE A 51 9.18 -16.07 -16.49
N SER A 52 9.04 -17.02 -17.42
CA SER A 52 7.83 -17.13 -18.23
C SER A 52 6.66 -17.29 -17.26
N GLY A 53 5.54 -16.58 -17.42
CA GLY A 53 4.44 -16.51 -16.43
C GLY A 53 3.76 -17.83 -15.98
N SER A 54 4.38 -18.99 -16.17
CA SER A 54 4.04 -20.27 -15.53
C SER A 54 5.27 -20.92 -14.92
N THR A 55 5.20 -21.24 -13.63
CA THR A 55 6.30 -21.87 -12.88
C THR A 55 5.82 -23.06 -12.06
N ALA A 56 6.49 -24.19 -12.22
CA ALA A 56 6.31 -25.39 -11.42
C ALA A 56 7.36 -25.43 -10.30
N PHE A 57 6.93 -25.73 -9.07
CA PHE A 57 7.80 -26.00 -7.94
C PHE A 57 7.61 -27.44 -7.45
N VAL A 58 8.71 -28.09 -7.10
CA VAL A 58 8.71 -29.40 -6.44
C VAL A 58 9.09 -29.24 -4.97
N PHE A 59 8.68 -30.18 -4.15
CA PHE A 59 9.02 -30.23 -2.74
C PHE A 59 9.96 -31.38 -2.44
N ASP A 60 10.89 -31.21 -1.51
CA ASP A 60 11.66 -32.34 -1.01
C ASP A 60 10.72 -33.39 -0.35
N ALA A 61 11.10 -34.66 -0.39
CA ALA A 61 10.26 -35.76 0.08
C ALA A 61 9.83 -35.64 1.56
N GLY A 62 10.55 -34.87 2.38
CA GLY A 62 10.20 -34.60 3.78
C GLY A 62 8.85 -33.91 3.94
N ILE A 63 8.33 -33.25 2.90
CA ILE A 63 7.02 -32.59 2.93
C ILE A 63 5.87 -33.55 3.22
N LEU A 64 6.05 -34.86 2.94
CA LEU A 64 5.04 -35.90 3.17
C LEU A 64 5.11 -36.48 4.59
N THR A 65 6.28 -36.46 5.20
CA THR A 65 6.55 -37.10 6.50
C THR A 65 6.68 -36.10 7.65
N GLY A 66 6.87 -34.82 7.35
CA GLY A 66 7.15 -33.76 8.30
C GLY A 66 8.65 -33.53 8.51
N TYR A 67 8.99 -32.40 9.13
CA TYR A 67 10.35 -31.97 9.41
C TYR A 67 10.56 -31.76 10.91
N PRO A 68 11.75 -32.04 11.47
CA PRO A 68 12.02 -31.86 12.90
C PRO A 68 11.84 -30.43 13.41
N ASN A 69 12.09 -29.44 12.55
CA ASN A 69 12.00 -28.02 12.86
C ASN A 69 10.66 -27.39 12.47
N VAL A 70 9.66 -28.20 12.09
CA VAL A 70 8.30 -27.75 11.82
C VAL A 70 7.38 -28.26 12.94
N ALA A 71 6.61 -27.36 13.55
CA ALA A 71 5.73 -27.67 14.66
C ALA A 71 4.71 -28.78 14.29
N PRO A 72 4.52 -29.80 15.16
CA PRO A 72 3.53 -30.86 14.93
C PRO A 72 2.13 -30.32 14.59
N GLY A 73 1.46 -30.96 13.63
CA GLY A 73 0.14 -30.54 13.15
C GLY A 73 0.17 -29.39 12.12
N SER A 74 1.34 -28.83 11.80
CA SER A 74 1.47 -27.87 10.71
C SER A 74 1.30 -28.52 9.34
N ASN A 75 0.83 -27.74 8.36
CA ASN A 75 0.69 -28.16 6.95
C ASN A 75 1.50 -27.24 6.01
N PRO A 76 2.84 -27.40 5.97
CA PRO A 76 3.71 -26.50 5.20
C PRO A 76 3.36 -26.47 3.71
N ARG A 77 3.00 -27.61 3.10
CA ARG A 77 2.62 -27.65 1.66
C ARG A 77 1.40 -26.77 1.37
N GLN A 78 0.36 -26.86 2.19
CA GLN A 78 -0.82 -26.00 2.03
C GLN A 78 -0.48 -24.52 2.23
N ALA A 79 0.35 -24.20 3.22
CA ALA A 79 0.80 -22.83 3.50
C ALA A 79 1.60 -22.24 2.33
N ILE A 80 2.51 -23.02 1.74
CA ILE A 80 3.32 -22.61 0.58
C ILE A 80 2.42 -22.42 -0.65
N ASN A 81 1.48 -23.34 -0.89
CA ASN A 81 0.51 -23.20 -1.98
C ASN A 81 -0.38 -21.95 -1.79
N ALA A 82 -0.77 -21.63 -0.56
CA ALA A 82 -1.53 -20.42 -0.25
C ALA A 82 -0.70 -19.14 -0.47
N ALA A 83 0.59 -19.15 -0.14
CA ALA A 83 1.50 -18.05 -0.41
C ALA A 83 1.64 -17.78 -1.92
N ALA A 84 1.85 -18.82 -2.73
CA ALA A 84 1.88 -18.69 -4.19
C ALA A 84 0.53 -18.20 -4.74
N ALA A 85 -0.59 -18.67 -4.17
CA ALA A 85 -1.93 -18.22 -4.55
C ALA A 85 -2.12 -16.71 -4.35
N SER A 86 -1.57 -16.11 -3.28
CA SER A 86 -1.63 -14.66 -3.06
C SER A 86 -1.04 -13.86 -4.24
N TRP A 87 0.07 -14.32 -4.82
CA TRP A 87 0.71 -13.67 -5.97
C TRP A 87 -0.04 -13.90 -7.29
N THR A 88 -0.50 -15.13 -7.54
CA THR A 88 -1.26 -15.45 -8.77
C THR A 88 -2.64 -14.79 -8.79
N ALA A 89 -3.24 -14.50 -7.63
CA ALA A 89 -4.52 -13.81 -7.53
C ALA A 89 -4.48 -12.36 -8.04
N VAL A 90 -3.30 -11.74 -8.06
CA VAL A 90 -3.14 -10.33 -8.43
C VAL A 90 -2.34 -10.11 -9.70
N SER A 91 -1.87 -11.16 -10.38
CA SER A 91 -1.00 -11.07 -11.55
C SER A 91 -1.37 -12.10 -12.63
N THR A 92 -0.68 -12.10 -13.77
CA THR A 92 -0.80 -13.17 -14.78
C THR A 92 0.06 -14.40 -14.49
N LEU A 93 0.75 -14.42 -13.34
CA LEU A 93 1.54 -15.57 -12.95
C LEU A 93 0.64 -16.79 -12.76
N SER A 94 1.17 -17.95 -13.11
CA SER A 94 0.60 -19.23 -12.78
C SER A 94 1.61 -20.06 -12.01
N TYR A 95 1.12 -20.72 -10.98
CA TYR A 95 1.89 -21.57 -10.07
C TYR A 95 1.39 -23.00 -10.21
N THR A 96 2.32 -23.96 -10.25
CA THR A 96 2.01 -25.39 -10.20
C THR A 96 2.80 -26.06 -9.07
N ASP A 97 2.09 -26.71 -8.17
CA ASP A 97 2.66 -27.71 -7.26
C ASP A 97 2.93 -29.00 -8.05
N ALA A 98 4.19 -29.24 -8.40
CA ALA A 98 4.62 -30.38 -9.22
C ALA A 98 4.90 -31.65 -8.41
N GLY A 99 4.47 -31.71 -7.15
CA GLY A 99 4.67 -32.87 -6.30
C GLY A 99 6.05 -32.90 -5.66
N THR A 100 6.57 -34.10 -5.42
CA THR A 100 7.78 -34.31 -4.63
C THR A 100 8.94 -34.84 -5.45
N THR A 101 10.15 -34.50 -5.02
CA THR A 101 11.41 -34.98 -5.57
C THR A 101 12.27 -35.65 -4.49
N SER A 102 13.24 -36.46 -4.91
CA SER A 102 14.29 -36.98 -4.03
C SER A 102 15.40 -35.96 -3.76
N ALA A 103 15.42 -34.83 -4.50
CA ALA A 103 16.34 -33.74 -4.22
C ALA A 103 16.01 -33.09 -2.85
N ALA A 104 17.03 -32.98 -2.01
CA ALA A 104 16.90 -32.39 -0.67
C ALA A 104 17.63 -31.04 -0.54
N SER A 105 18.60 -30.77 -1.42
CA SER A 105 19.41 -29.55 -1.40
C SER A 105 19.16 -28.72 -2.65
N ALA A 106 19.21 -27.40 -2.48
CA ALA A 106 19.22 -26.47 -3.60
C ALA A 106 20.42 -26.69 -4.52
N SER A 107 20.20 -26.67 -5.82
CA SER A 107 21.21 -26.94 -6.86
C SER A 107 20.68 -26.52 -8.22
N ASN A 108 21.56 -26.10 -9.14
CA ASN A 108 21.18 -25.87 -10.54
C ASN A 108 20.87 -27.19 -11.26
N ASN A 109 19.67 -27.73 -11.09
CA ASN A 109 19.24 -29.01 -11.68
C ASN A 109 18.04 -28.86 -12.63
N GLY A 110 17.56 -27.63 -12.80
CA GLY A 110 16.44 -27.29 -13.68
C GLY A 110 15.09 -27.53 -13.01
N SER A 111 15.03 -27.62 -11.69
CA SER A 111 13.81 -27.87 -10.93
C SER A 111 13.74 -26.97 -9.70
N ASN A 112 12.82 -26.00 -9.76
CA ASN A 112 12.59 -25.07 -8.66
C ASN A 112 12.15 -25.84 -7.40
N LEU A 113 13.06 -26.00 -6.44
CA LEU A 113 12.87 -26.78 -5.23
C LEU A 113 12.41 -25.89 -4.07
N VAL A 114 11.40 -26.33 -3.34
CA VAL A 114 11.11 -25.82 -1.99
C VAL A 114 11.52 -26.87 -0.97
N THR A 115 12.43 -26.54 -0.06
CA THR A 115 13.00 -27.51 0.89
C THR A 115 13.15 -26.98 2.31
N PHE A 116 12.91 -27.87 3.29
CA PHE A 116 13.27 -27.68 4.70
C PHE A 116 14.37 -28.67 5.15
N ALA A 117 14.90 -29.47 4.22
CA ALA A 117 15.80 -30.55 4.57
C ALA A 117 17.10 -30.02 5.22
N ASN A 118 17.47 -30.63 6.35
CA ASN A 118 18.71 -30.29 7.06
C ASN A 118 19.91 -30.96 6.40
N THR A 119 20.44 -30.32 5.36
CA THR A 119 21.69 -30.69 4.70
C THR A 119 22.75 -29.63 4.99
N SER A 120 24.03 -30.00 4.93
CA SER A 120 25.13 -29.03 5.11
C SER A 120 25.08 -27.90 4.09
N SER A 121 24.69 -28.20 2.84
CA SER A 121 24.50 -27.20 1.79
C SER A 121 23.40 -26.20 2.15
N ASN A 122 22.21 -26.68 2.53
CA ASN A 122 21.10 -25.81 2.90
C ASN A 122 21.43 -24.94 4.11
N ALA A 123 22.04 -25.53 5.16
CA ALA A 123 22.46 -24.79 6.34
C ALA A 123 23.50 -23.70 6.01
N SER A 124 24.38 -23.94 5.03
CA SER A 124 25.38 -22.97 4.61
C SER A 124 24.78 -21.81 3.81
N VAL A 125 23.88 -22.07 2.87
CA VAL A 125 23.30 -21.02 2.00
C VAL A 125 22.27 -20.17 2.73
N SER A 126 21.58 -20.72 3.73
CA SER A 126 20.61 -20.00 4.55
C SER A 126 21.20 -19.44 5.85
N ALA A 127 22.53 -19.42 5.99
CA ALA A 127 23.18 -18.98 7.22
C ALA A 127 22.84 -17.51 7.51
N GLY A 128 22.27 -17.24 8.69
CA GLY A 128 21.89 -15.89 9.11
C GLY A 128 20.55 -15.38 8.59
N THR A 129 19.78 -16.19 7.84
CA THR A 129 18.45 -15.83 7.33
C THR A 129 17.36 -16.77 7.86
N ILE A 130 16.09 -16.40 7.69
CA ILE A 130 14.94 -17.26 8.00
C ILE A 130 14.72 -18.27 6.87
N ALA A 131 14.78 -17.80 5.63
CA ALA A 131 14.82 -18.59 4.42
C ALA A 131 15.65 -17.83 3.38
N VAL A 132 15.87 -18.43 2.22
CA VAL A 132 16.53 -17.78 1.08
C VAL A 132 16.01 -18.33 -0.23
N THR A 133 15.83 -17.44 -1.20
CA THR A 133 15.59 -17.78 -2.59
C THR A 133 16.89 -17.68 -3.39
N LEU A 134 17.27 -18.77 -4.04
CA LEU A 134 18.51 -18.90 -4.80
C LEU A 134 18.18 -18.92 -6.29
N TYR A 135 18.93 -18.16 -7.09
CA TYR A 135 18.76 -18.10 -8.54
C TYR A 135 19.95 -18.77 -9.22
N PHE A 136 19.67 -19.56 -10.23
CA PHE A 136 20.70 -20.18 -11.06
C PHE A 136 20.50 -19.78 -12.52
N TYR A 137 21.60 -19.49 -13.19
CA TYR A 137 21.59 -19.00 -14.56
C TYR A 137 22.45 -19.89 -15.46
N ASP A 138 22.08 -19.98 -16.74
CA ASP A 138 22.94 -20.54 -17.78
C ASP A 138 24.03 -19.55 -18.22
N GLY A 139 24.91 -19.98 -19.13
CA GLY A 139 25.99 -19.15 -19.67
C GLY A 139 25.52 -17.95 -20.51
N SER A 140 24.23 -17.84 -20.79
CA SER A 140 23.58 -16.73 -21.51
C SER A 140 22.74 -15.83 -20.57
N PHE A 141 22.86 -16.00 -19.25
CA PHE A 141 22.04 -15.33 -18.24
C PHE A 141 20.54 -15.66 -18.32
N GLY A 142 20.21 -16.83 -18.88
CA GLY A 142 18.88 -17.41 -18.78
C GLY A 142 18.66 -18.01 -17.39
N LEU A 143 17.60 -17.62 -16.67
CA LEU A 143 17.26 -18.27 -15.40
C LEU A 143 16.92 -19.75 -15.64
N THR A 144 17.71 -20.66 -15.09
CA THR A 144 17.55 -22.11 -15.23
C THR A 144 16.83 -22.73 -14.04
N ASP A 145 16.98 -22.14 -12.85
CA ASP A 145 16.46 -22.71 -11.61
C ASP A 145 16.25 -21.63 -10.54
N THR A 146 15.27 -21.84 -9.66
CA THR A 146 15.01 -20.99 -8.49
C THR A 146 14.57 -21.82 -7.31
N ASP A 147 15.46 -21.96 -6.34
CA ASP A 147 15.23 -22.78 -5.16
C ASP A 147 14.90 -21.93 -3.94
N ILE A 148 13.93 -22.36 -3.16
CA ILE A 148 13.56 -21.77 -1.87
C ILE A 148 14.01 -22.71 -0.75
N VAL A 149 14.95 -22.24 0.06
CA VAL A 149 15.49 -22.98 1.20
C VAL A 149 15.01 -22.36 2.49
N PHE A 150 14.17 -23.08 3.23
CA PHE A 150 13.83 -22.74 4.60
C PHE A 150 14.99 -23.14 5.52
N ASN A 151 15.46 -22.21 6.36
CA ASN A 151 16.66 -22.44 7.15
C ASN A 151 16.42 -23.61 8.15
N PRO A 152 17.18 -24.71 8.05
CA PRO A 152 16.97 -25.88 8.91
C PRO A 152 17.27 -25.62 10.40
N THR A 153 17.93 -24.51 10.75
CA THR A 153 18.19 -24.13 12.15
C THR A 153 17.08 -23.26 12.75
N GLN A 154 16.09 -22.86 11.97
CA GLN A 154 14.93 -22.07 12.41
C GLN A 154 13.72 -22.97 12.65
N ASN A 155 12.85 -22.56 13.57
CA ASN A 155 11.61 -23.26 13.89
C ASN A 155 10.44 -22.65 13.12
N PHE A 156 9.61 -23.48 12.49
CA PHE A 156 8.49 -23.04 11.65
C PHE A 156 7.14 -23.64 12.06
N SER A 157 6.05 -22.93 11.82
CA SER A 157 4.68 -23.38 12.09
C SER A 157 3.71 -22.81 11.05
N THR A 158 2.57 -23.48 10.84
CA THR A 158 1.43 -22.91 10.10
C THR A 158 0.29 -22.47 11.01
N LEU A 159 0.47 -22.61 12.32
CA LEU A 159 -0.59 -22.51 13.33
C LEU A 159 -0.51 -21.23 14.17
N GLY A 160 0.45 -20.34 13.89
CA GLY A 160 0.70 -19.15 14.73
C GLY A 160 1.32 -19.51 16.08
N THR A 161 2.11 -20.58 16.13
CA THR A 161 2.74 -21.06 17.37
C THR A 161 3.77 -20.05 17.88
N THR A 162 3.66 -19.64 19.15
CA THR A 162 4.63 -18.74 19.79
C THR A 162 6.05 -19.29 19.68
N GLY A 163 7.00 -18.46 19.25
CA GLY A 163 8.40 -18.84 19.08
C GLY A 163 8.75 -19.53 17.76
N PHE A 164 7.77 -19.67 16.84
CA PHE A 164 7.97 -20.24 15.51
C PHE A 164 7.73 -19.17 14.45
N HIS A 165 8.46 -19.25 13.34
CA HIS A 165 8.19 -18.46 12.14
C HIS A 165 7.00 -19.04 11.37
N ASP A 166 6.16 -18.17 10.84
CA ASP A 166 4.99 -18.60 10.08
C ASP A 166 5.39 -19.03 8.66
N VAL A 167 5.16 -20.31 8.30
CA VAL A 167 5.57 -20.85 6.99
C VAL A 167 4.95 -20.08 5.84
N GLN A 168 3.66 -19.71 5.92
CA GLN A 168 2.99 -19.01 4.84
C GLN A 168 3.58 -17.60 4.67
N SER A 169 3.85 -16.88 5.77
CA SER A 169 4.46 -15.55 5.72
C SER A 169 5.85 -15.58 5.08
N VAL A 170 6.71 -16.51 5.50
CA VAL A 170 8.04 -16.70 4.93
C VAL A 170 7.94 -17.12 3.46
N ALA A 171 7.06 -18.07 3.13
CA ALA A 171 6.85 -18.49 1.74
C ALA A 171 6.36 -17.34 0.85
N THR A 172 5.47 -16.46 1.33
CA THR A 172 5.00 -15.30 0.56
C THR A 172 6.16 -14.40 0.18
N HIS A 173 7.07 -14.12 1.12
CA HIS A 173 8.28 -13.34 0.89
C HIS A 173 9.21 -14.00 -0.14
N GLU A 174 9.54 -15.27 0.06
CA GLU A 174 10.43 -16.00 -0.84
C GLU A 174 9.84 -16.18 -2.24
N PHE A 175 8.52 -16.33 -2.38
CA PHE A 175 7.89 -16.31 -3.70
C PHE A 175 7.98 -14.95 -4.38
N GLY A 176 7.95 -13.84 -3.64
CA GLY A 176 8.18 -12.53 -4.23
C GLY A 176 9.59 -12.44 -4.83
N HIS A 177 10.61 -12.94 -4.12
CA HIS A 177 11.95 -13.12 -4.66
C HIS A 177 11.94 -14.03 -5.89
N ALA A 178 11.32 -15.22 -5.80
CA ALA A 178 11.25 -16.12 -6.93
C ALA A 178 10.65 -15.42 -8.16
N PHE A 179 9.60 -14.61 -8.00
CA PHE A 179 9.03 -13.85 -9.11
C PHE A 179 9.82 -12.60 -9.54
N GLY A 180 10.97 -12.35 -8.92
CA GLY A 180 11.95 -11.33 -9.30
C GLY A 180 11.73 -9.99 -8.61
N LEU A 181 11.13 -9.98 -7.43
CA LEU A 181 11.02 -8.79 -6.56
C LEU A 181 12.24 -8.70 -5.64
N SER A 182 12.65 -7.46 -5.36
CA SER A 182 13.59 -7.14 -4.29
C SER A 182 12.84 -6.82 -3.01
N HIS A 183 13.55 -6.67 -1.90
CA HIS A 183 12.93 -6.23 -0.66
C HIS A 183 12.30 -4.84 -0.81
N SER A 184 11.17 -4.65 -0.12
CA SER A 184 10.53 -3.35 0.03
C SER A 184 11.09 -2.62 1.26
N PRO A 185 11.30 -1.29 1.21
CA PRO A 185 11.56 -0.48 2.40
C PRO A 185 10.30 -0.18 3.22
N ILE A 186 9.11 -0.62 2.81
CA ILE A 186 7.90 -0.47 3.60
C ILE A 186 7.87 -1.56 4.66
N THR A 187 7.89 -1.17 5.94
CA THR A 187 8.14 -2.08 7.08
C THR A 187 7.07 -3.14 7.34
N THR A 188 5.92 -3.05 6.67
CA THR A 188 4.79 -3.99 6.73
C THR A 188 4.51 -4.68 5.39
N SER A 189 5.34 -4.44 4.37
CA SER A 189 5.28 -5.20 3.11
C SER A 189 5.65 -6.66 3.35
N SER A 190 5.05 -7.58 2.57
CA SER A 190 5.47 -8.99 2.61
C SER A 190 6.91 -9.16 2.12
N MET A 191 7.41 -8.21 1.32
CA MET A 191 8.80 -8.11 0.87
C MET A 191 9.70 -7.30 1.82
N PHE A 192 9.26 -6.91 3.02
CA PHE A 192 10.17 -6.33 4.00
C PHE A 192 11.19 -7.39 4.46
N ALA A 193 12.47 -7.00 4.60
CA ALA A 193 13.58 -7.93 4.85
C ALA A 193 13.58 -8.61 6.21
N ALA A 194 12.76 -8.12 7.15
CA ALA A 194 12.67 -8.66 8.50
C ALA A 194 11.24 -9.13 8.78
N LEU A 195 11.14 -10.29 9.41
CA LEU A 195 9.88 -10.86 9.89
C LEU A 195 9.98 -11.11 11.39
N THR A 196 9.01 -10.61 12.14
CA THR A 196 8.90 -10.88 13.58
C THR A 196 8.45 -12.32 13.81
N VAL A 197 9.12 -13.06 14.70
CA VAL A 197 8.74 -14.42 15.10
C VAL A 197 7.27 -14.45 15.55
N GLY A 198 6.51 -15.42 15.06
CA GLY A 198 5.08 -15.58 15.36
C GLY A 198 4.16 -14.62 14.59
N SER A 199 4.69 -13.65 13.84
CA SER A 199 3.87 -12.80 12.98
C SER A 199 3.28 -13.60 11.82
N GLN A 200 2.05 -13.28 11.46
CA GLN A 200 1.32 -13.84 10.30
C GLN A 200 0.95 -12.76 9.29
N GLU A 201 1.54 -11.57 9.42
CA GLU A 201 1.12 -10.36 8.72
C GLU A 201 1.49 -10.43 7.24
N ALA A 202 2.70 -10.94 6.94
CA ALA A 202 3.18 -11.18 5.58
C ALA A 202 2.49 -12.38 4.86
N ARG A 203 1.41 -12.96 5.42
CA ARG A 203 0.54 -13.87 4.66
C ARG A 203 -0.23 -13.15 3.55
N SER A 204 -0.47 -11.85 3.71
CA SER A 204 -1.16 -11.00 2.74
C SER A 204 -0.17 -10.07 2.05
N LEU A 205 -0.45 -9.74 0.79
CA LEU A 205 0.35 -8.78 0.03
C LEU A 205 -0.04 -7.36 0.43
N SER A 206 0.97 -6.50 0.64
CA SER A 206 0.75 -5.07 0.74
C SER A 206 0.46 -4.47 -0.64
N PRO A 207 -0.11 -3.25 -0.69
CA PRO A 207 -0.27 -2.53 -1.95
C PRO A 207 1.03 -2.38 -2.76
N ASP A 208 2.18 -2.24 -2.10
CA ASP A 208 3.48 -2.10 -2.75
C ASP A 208 3.90 -3.40 -3.46
N ASP A 209 3.65 -4.53 -2.80
CA ASP A 209 3.89 -5.87 -3.36
C ASP A 209 3.03 -6.09 -4.62
N VAL A 210 1.75 -5.70 -4.54
CA VAL A 210 0.81 -5.77 -5.66
C VAL A 210 1.23 -4.85 -6.82
N ALA A 211 1.68 -3.63 -6.52
CA ALA A 211 2.16 -2.69 -7.52
C ALA A 211 3.43 -3.22 -8.22
N ALA A 212 4.38 -3.74 -7.46
CA ALA A 212 5.65 -4.26 -7.97
C ALA A 212 5.47 -5.50 -8.84
N ILE A 213 4.64 -6.47 -8.41
CA ILE A 213 4.45 -7.71 -9.17
C ILE A 213 3.73 -7.47 -10.49
N ASN A 214 2.72 -6.60 -10.50
CA ASN A 214 1.99 -6.29 -11.70
C ASN A 214 2.80 -5.45 -12.68
N GLN A 215 3.77 -4.63 -12.23
CA GLN A 215 4.71 -3.99 -13.16
C GLN A 215 5.42 -5.02 -14.06
N LYS A 216 5.74 -6.20 -13.50
CA LYS A 216 6.39 -7.29 -14.21
C LYS A 216 5.38 -8.14 -14.97
N TYR A 217 4.30 -8.56 -14.32
CA TYR A 217 3.35 -9.56 -14.81
C TYR A 217 1.92 -8.99 -14.88
N LEU A 218 1.74 -7.99 -15.76
CA LEU A 218 0.49 -7.25 -15.94
C LEU A 218 -0.69 -8.13 -16.35
N THR A 219 -1.82 -8.01 -15.66
CA THR A 219 -3.11 -8.46 -16.19
C THR A 219 -3.71 -7.37 -17.11
N ILE A 220 -4.34 -7.78 -18.23
CA ILE A 220 -4.99 -6.83 -19.17
C ILE A 220 -6.02 -5.92 -18.47
N PRO A 221 -6.85 -6.39 -17.52
CA PRO A 221 -7.76 -5.51 -16.76
C PRO A 221 -7.04 -4.49 -15.87
N ASN A 222 -5.90 -4.83 -15.26
CA ASN A 222 -5.14 -3.93 -14.37
C ASN A 222 -4.40 -2.83 -15.12
N PHE A 223 -4.00 -3.07 -16.39
CA PHE A 223 -3.34 -2.06 -17.21
C PHE A 223 -4.17 -0.76 -17.33
N PHE A 224 -5.50 -0.88 -17.43
CA PHE A 224 -6.41 0.27 -17.55
C PHE A 224 -6.81 0.91 -16.21
N ALA A 225 -6.35 0.37 -15.10
CA ALA A 225 -6.68 0.86 -13.76
C ALA A 225 -5.57 1.73 -13.16
N TRP A 226 -4.34 1.62 -13.66
CA TRP A 226 -3.15 2.11 -12.95
C TRP A 226 -2.36 3.14 -13.76
N GLY A 227 -1.73 4.07 -13.07
CA GLY A 227 -0.76 5.03 -13.61
C GLY A 227 0.59 4.91 -12.91
N ALA A 228 1.45 5.87 -13.18
CA ALA A 228 2.78 5.97 -12.60
C ALA A 228 3.14 7.42 -12.26
N ILE A 229 4.16 7.60 -11.42
CA ILE A 229 4.75 8.91 -11.10
C ILE A 229 6.25 8.83 -11.36
N THR A 230 6.83 9.83 -12.00
CA THR A 230 8.28 9.91 -12.24
C THR A 230 8.82 11.32 -12.01
N GLY A 231 10.09 11.37 -11.63
CA GLY A 231 10.85 12.60 -11.43
C GLY A 231 12.29 12.28 -11.08
N THR A 232 12.96 13.26 -10.50
CA THR A 232 14.36 13.20 -10.08
C THR A 232 14.52 13.62 -8.62
N VAL A 233 15.52 13.07 -7.96
CA VAL A 233 15.94 13.45 -6.61
C VAL A 233 17.33 14.04 -6.69
N THR A 234 17.47 15.28 -6.24
CA THR A 234 18.73 16.03 -6.28
C THR A 234 18.99 16.73 -4.96
N LYS A 235 20.26 17.05 -4.71
CA LYS A 235 20.69 18.01 -3.69
C LYS A 235 21.28 19.24 -4.37
N PRO A 236 20.96 20.46 -3.88
CA PRO A 236 21.62 21.67 -4.34
C PRO A 236 23.14 21.51 -4.28
N ALA A 237 23.84 21.82 -5.38
CA ALA A 237 25.29 21.72 -5.56
C ALA A 237 25.92 20.30 -5.49
N SER A 238 25.29 19.31 -4.86
CA SER A 238 25.81 17.93 -4.79
C SER A 238 25.35 17.03 -5.94
N GLY A 239 24.32 17.43 -6.68
CA GLY A 239 23.84 16.70 -7.86
C GLY A 239 22.80 15.62 -7.52
N PRO A 240 22.69 14.54 -8.32
CA PRO A 240 21.69 13.49 -8.13
C PRO A 240 21.90 12.72 -6.81
N VAL A 241 20.80 12.30 -6.21
CA VAL A 241 20.83 11.50 -4.98
C VAL A 241 20.53 10.05 -5.33
N TYR A 242 21.50 9.18 -5.07
CA TYR A 242 21.35 7.74 -5.17
C TYR A 242 20.82 7.18 -3.85
N GLY A 243 19.80 6.32 -3.91
CA GLY A 243 19.37 5.59 -2.73
C GLY A 243 18.33 6.27 -1.85
N ALA A 244 17.78 7.42 -2.26
CA ALA A 244 16.60 7.98 -1.59
C ALA A 244 15.39 7.05 -1.80
N HIS A 245 14.58 6.88 -0.76
CA HIS A 245 13.34 6.12 -0.78
C HIS A 245 12.19 7.06 -1.12
N ILE A 246 11.53 6.84 -2.25
CA ILE A 246 10.39 7.63 -2.69
C ILE A 246 9.14 6.81 -2.45
N VAL A 247 8.12 7.44 -1.86
CA VAL A 247 6.88 6.78 -1.45
C VAL A 247 5.68 7.56 -1.94
N ALA A 248 4.68 6.86 -2.49
CA ALA A 248 3.36 7.41 -2.78
C ALA A 248 2.32 6.91 -1.77
N ARG A 249 1.74 7.85 -1.03
CA ARG A 249 0.64 7.65 -0.10
C ARG A 249 -0.66 8.17 -0.69
N SER A 250 -1.69 7.34 -0.72
CA SER A 250 -3.03 7.74 -1.15
C SER A 250 -3.55 8.85 -0.23
N LEU A 251 -3.95 9.99 -0.80
CA LEU A 251 -4.55 11.07 -0.02
C LEU A 251 -5.98 10.72 0.46
N VAL A 252 -6.63 9.77 -0.21
CA VAL A 252 -8.00 9.35 0.10
C VAL A 252 -8.04 8.42 1.30
N THR A 253 -7.23 7.37 1.28
CA THR A 253 -7.25 6.31 2.30
C THR A 253 -6.17 6.50 3.36
N GLY A 254 -5.13 7.29 3.04
CA GLY A 254 -3.89 7.38 3.81
C GLY A 254 -3.03 6.12 3.74
N VAL A 255 -3.38 5.16 2.90
CA VAL A 255 -2.60 3.94 2.70
C VAL A 255 -1.33 4.26 1.92
N THR A 256 -0.21 3.71 2.34
CA THR A 256 1.04 3.72 1.58
C THR A 256 0.96 2.68 0.46
N VAL A 257 1.00 3.14 -0.80
CA VAL A 257 0.57 2.34 -1.96
C VAL A 257 1.74 1.74 -2.73
N SER A 258 2.76 2.54 -3.00
CA SER A 258 3.93 2.08 -3.74
C SER A 258 5.15 2.89 -3.35
N SER A 259 6.32 2.26 -3.42
CA SER A 259 7.60 2.88 -3.21
C SER A 259 8.65 2.45 -4.22
N THR A 260 9.73 3.22 -4.31
CA THR A 260 10.91 2.89 -5.12
C THR A 260 12.16 3.55 -4.54
N ILE A 261 13.33 3.18 -5.05
CA ILE A 261 14.60 3.79 -4.71
C ILE A 261 15.11 4.57 -5.93
N SER A 262 15.57 5.80 -5.70
CA SER A 262 16.21 6.63 -6.74
C SER A 262 17.50 6.01 -7.26
N ARG A 263 17.64 6.03 -8.60
CA ARG A 263 18.79 5.52 -9.35
C ARG A 263 20.06 6.37 -9.17
N PRO A 264 21.24 5.92 -9.62
CA PRO A 264 22.48 6.70 -9.51
C PRO A 264 22.43 8.09 -10.16
N ASP A 265 21.59 8.26 -11.19
CA ASP A 265 21.34 9.53 -11.85
C ASP A 265 20.23 10.37 -11.17
N GLY A 266 19.75 9.92 -10.01
CA GLY A 266 18.68 10.55 -9.24
C GLY A 266 17.27 10.30 -9.79
N SER A 267 17.13 9.66 -10.96
CA SER A 267 15.82 9.37 -11.53
C SER A 267 15.07 8.30 -10.73
N TYR A 268 13.74 8.39 -10.72
CA TYR A 268 12.90 7.36 -10.11
C TYR A 268 11.58 7.21 -10.88
N THR A 269 10.93 6.07 -10.71
CA THR A 269 9.55 5.88 -11.17
C THR A 269 8.77 4.98 -10.21
N LEU A 270 7.64 5.47 -9.74
CA LEU A 270 6.65 4.71 -8.98
C LEU A 270 5.61 4.15 -9.94
N TYR A 271 5.47 2.83 -10.01
CA TYR A 271 4.53 2.14 -10.87
C TYR A 271 3.33 1.61 -10.07
N GLY A 272 2.30 1.14 -10.78
CA GLY A 272 1.20 0.39 -10.18
C GLY A 272 0.29 1.20 -9.26
N LEU A 273 0.19 2.52 -9.49
CA LEU A 273 -0.62 3.41 -8.68
C LEU A 273 -2.05 3.47 -9.21
N PRO A 274 -3.09 3.10 -8.43
CA PRO A 274 -4.47 3.38 -8.80
C PRO A 274 -4.68 4.86 -9.12
N ALA A 275 -5.56 5.16 -10.07
CA ALA A 275 -5.91 6.55 -10.37
C ALA A 275 -6.45 7.26 -9.12
N GLY A 276 -5.95 8.47 -8.86
CA GLY A 276 -6.34 9.24 -7.70
C GLY A 276 -5.27 10.24 -7.25
N PRO A 277 -5.54 10.94 -6.14
CA PRO A 277 -4.63 11.91 -5.56
C PRO A 277 -3.67 11.29 -4.54
N TYR A 278 -2.41 11.72 -4.58
CA TYR A 278 -1.34 11.21 -3.73
C TYR A 278 -0.56 12.32 -3.04
N ARG A 279 -0.03 12.00 -1.87
CA ARG A 279 1.17 12.63 -1.31
C ARG A 279 2.36 11.79 -1.71
N VAL A 280 3.39 12.43 -2.24
CA VAL A 280 4.65 11.79 -2.57
C VAL A 280 5.73 12.43 -1.74
N TYR A 281 6.58 11.63 -1.13
CA TYR A 281 7.71 12.12 -0.35
C TYR A 281 8.96 11.29 -0.64
N ALA A 282 10.12 11.91 -0.38
CA ALA A 282 11.42 11.26 -0.43
C ALA A 282 12.02 11.27 0.98
N GLU A 283 12.50 10.12 1.45
CA GLU A 283 13.12 9.93 2.76
C GLU A 283 14.47 9.20 2.65
N PRO A 284 15.40 9.44 3.60
CA PRO A 284 16.64 8.66 3.69
C PRO A 284 16.36 7.24 4.19
N LEU A 285 17.23 6.29 3.82
CA LEU A 285 17.24 4.93 4.41
C LEU A 285 18.05 4.93 5.73
N ASP A 286 17.65 5.78 6.69
CA ASP A 286 18.32 5.96 7.99
C ASP A 286 17.57 5.31 9.16
N GLY A 287 16.64 4.40 8.85
CA GLY A 287 15.73 3.78 9.79
C GLY A 287 14.32 4.35 9.65
N PRO A 288 13.27 3.50 9.71
CA PRO A 288 13.28 2.10 10.13
C PRO A 288 13.80 1.11 9.09
N SER A 289 13.88 1.53 7.83
CA SER A 289 14.46 0.73 6.75
C SER A 289 15.89 1.17 6.50
N PHE A 290 16.80 0.20 6.43
CA PHE A 290 18.23 0.41 6.24
C PHE A 290 18.68 -0.10 4.88
N ASP A 291 19.91 0.23 4.51
CA ASP A 291 20.52 -0.22 3.27
C ASP A 291 20.55 -1.75 3.16
N ASN A 292 20.98 -2.46 4.20
CA ASN A 292 20.99 -3.92 4.24
C ASN A 292 19.59 -4.56 4.16
N HIS A 293 18.51 -3.79 4.37
CA HIS A 293 17.14 -4.27 4.25
C HIS A 293 16.64 -4.20 2.80
N VAL A 294 17.01 -3.21 2.01
CA VAL A 294 16.31 -2.97 0.73
C VAL A 294 16.96 -3.69 -0.46
N VAL A 295 18.24 -4.05 -0.36
CA VAL A 295 19.05 -4.25 -1.56
C VAL A 295 19.94 -5.48 -1.52
N THR A 296 19.79 -6.33 -2.54
CA THR A 296 20.84 -7.23 -2.99
C THR A 296 22.03 -6.40 -3.49
N SER A 297 23.23 -7.00 -3.44
CA SER A 297 24.59 -6.43 -3.62
C SER A 297 24.82 -5.19 -4.49
N PHE A 298 23.98 -4.87 -5.49
CA PHE A 298 24.12 -3.73 -6.41
C PHE A 298 24.10 -2.33 -5.75
N TRP A 299 23.35 -2.16 -4.66
CA TRP A 299 23.16 -0.84 -4.06
C TRP A 299 23.95 -0.60 -2.76
N THR A 300 24.91 -1.47 -2.46
CA THR A 300 25.70 -1.45 -1.22
C THR A 300 26.77 -0.37 -1.18
N THR A 301 26.97 0.39 -2.26
CA THR A 301 28.01 1.42 -2.37
C THR A 301 27.43 2.72 -2.92
N GLY A 302 27.44 3.79 -2.10
CA GLY A 302 27.22 5.17 -2.57
C GLY A 302 25.90 5.86 -2.18
N LYS A 303 25.12 5.33 -1.21
CA LYS A 303 23.85 5.95 -0.83
C LYS A 303 24.04 7.13 0.12
N ASP A 304 23.24 8.16 -0.09
CA ASP A 304 23.21 9.35 0.75
C ASP A 304 22.05 9.25 1.75
N THR A 305 22.33 9.26 3.04
CA THR A 305 21.32 9.32 4.12
C THR A 305 21.29 10.67 4.83
N SER A 306 22.09 11.63 4.36
CA SER A 306 22.31 12.94 4.99
C SER A 306 21.30 14.00 4.51
N PHE A 307 20.00 13.68 4.56
CA PHE A 307 18.94 14.60 4.20
C PHE A 307 17.64 14.33 4.96
N PRO A 308 16.81 15.36 5.24
CA PRO A 308 15.52 15.17 5.89
C PRO A 308 14.46 14.69 4.91
N THR A 309 13.42 14.04 5.43
CA THR A 309 12.22 13.71 4.64
C THR A 309 11.63 14.97 4.03
N LEU A 310 11.31 14.90 2.73
CA LEU A 310 10.73 16.00 1.98
C LEU A 310 9.51 15.53 1.20
N PHE A 311 8.36 16.15 1.44
CA PHE A 311 7.20 16.02 0.55
C PHE A 311 7.43 16.78 -0.76
N SER A 312 6.91 16.26 -1.86
CA SER A 312 6.82 16.99 -3.12
C SER A 312 6.10 18.32 -2.88
N GLY A 313 6.64 19.44 -3.37
CA GLY A 313 6.13 20.80 -3.09
C GLY A 313 6.56 21.40 -1.73
N GLY A 314 7.26 20.64 -0.88
CA GLY A 314 7.79 21.09 0.40
C GLY A 314 6.93 20.71 1.62
N ASN A 315 7.56 20.67 2.80
CA ASN A 315 6.89 20.20 4.03
C ASN A 315 5.87 21.19 4.61
N ALA A 316 6.02 22.49 4.35
CA ALA A 316 5.08 23.50 4.84
C ALA A 316 3.72 23.45 4.12
N SER A 317 3.73 23.09 2.83
CA SER A 317 2.52 22.91 2.03
C SER A 317 2.76 21.84 0.96
N PRO A 318 2.67 20.55 1.32
CA PRO A 318 2.89 19.47 0.37
C PRO A 318 1.99 19.62 -0.86
N ALA A 319 2.55 19.42 -2.05
CA ALA A 319 1.82 19.37 -3.31
C ALA A 319 1.02 18.06 -3.43
N VAL A 320 -0.12 18.14 -4.09
CA VAL A 320 -0.92 16.96 -4.43
C VAL A 320 -0.47 16.47 -5.80
N VAL A 321 -0.04 15.21 -5.88
CA VAL A 321 0.31 14.57 -7.14
C VAL A 321 -0.88 13.76 -7.62
N ARG A 322 -1.37 14.04 -8.83
CA ARG A 322 -2.49 13.30 -9.41
C ARG A 322 -1.99 12.20 -10.30
N VAL A 323 -2.56 11.02 -10.12
CA VAL A 323 -2.32 9.86 -10.99
C VAL A 323 -3.57 9.59 -11.79
N ARG A 324 -3.39 9.42 -13.10
CA ARG A 324 -4.44 8.98 -14.03
C ARG A 324 -4.10 7.59 -14.54
N ALA A 325 -5.12 6.77 -14.70
CA ALA A 325 -4.91 5.43 -15.25
C ALA A 325 -4.30 5.52 -16.66
N THR A 326 -3.42 4.59 -16.99
CA THR A 326 -2.63 4.51 -18.25
C THR A 326 -1.69 5.69 -18.50
N GLN A 327 -1.50 6.60 -17.54
CA GLN A 327 -0.66 7.79 -17.69
C GLN A 327 0.49 7.80 -16.68
N ILE A 328 1.58 8.44 -17.09
CA ILE A 328 2.72 8.74 -16.22
C ILE A 328 2.67 10.22 -15.88
N THR A 329 2.57 10.53 -14.59
CA THR A 329 2.69 11.89 -14.07
C THR A 329 4.17 12.22 -13.91
N THR A 330 4.67 13.17 -14.71
CA THR A 330 6.08 13.56 -14.76
C THR A 330 6.38 14.81 -13.93
N ASN A 331 7.66 15.13 -13.78
CA ASN A 331 8.17 16.34 -13.12
C ASN A 331 7.77 16.44 -11.63
N VAL A 332 7.73 15.30 -10.95
CA VAL A 332 7.59 15.25 -9.49
C VAL A 332 9.00 15.23 -8.91
N ASP A 333 9.67 16.37 -8.96
CA ASP A 333 11.09 16.46 -8.60
C ASP A 333 11.29 16.86 -7.13
N PHE A 334 12.36 16.32 -6.52
CA PHE A 334 12.79 16.64 -5.17
C PHE A 334 14.13 17.37 -5.19
N SER A 335 14.18 18.52 -4.52
CA SER A 335 15.42 19.24 -4.19
C SER A 335 15.64 19.15 -2.68
N LEU A 336 16.39 18.13 -2.26
CA LEU A 336 16.61 17.77 -0.86
C LEU A 336 17.53 18.75 -0.13
N GLY A 337 17.31 18.88 1.18
CA GLY A 337 18.24 19.59 2.06
C GLY A 337 19.56 18.82 2.25
N THR A 338 20.60 19.52 2.69
CA THR A 338 21.92 18.93 2.98
C THR A 338 22.17 18.72 4.48
N ALA A 339 21.21 19.07 5.33
CA ALA A 339 21.32 18.87 6.77
C ALA A 339 20.92 17.44 7.13
N ALA A 340 21.62 16.84 8.11
CA ALA A 340 21.19 15.57 8.68
C ALA A 340 19.86 15.75 9.44
N PRO A 341 18.96 14.75 9.45
CA PRO A 341 17.75 14.76 10.27
C PRO A 341 18.09 14.97 11.75
N THR A 342 17.35 15.85 12.42
CA THR A 342 17.40 16.08 13.86
C THR A 342 16.34 15.26 14.61
N ILE A 343 15.28 14.85 13.91
CA ILE A 343 14.28 13.89 14.40
C ILE A 343 14.31 12.62 13.55
N ASN A 344 14.30 11.46 14.21
CA ASN A 344 14.20 10.17 13.52
C ASN A 344 13.40 9.19 14.39
N ILE A 345 12.19 8.84 13.93
CA ILE A 345 11.39 7.74 14.47
C ILE A 345 11.81 6.43 13.80
N SER A 346 12.60 5.63 14.51
CA SER A 346 13.24 4.43 13.96
C SER A 346 12.72 3.12 14.54
N LEU A 347 11.91 3.17 15.60
CA LEU A 347 11.39 1.98 16.27
C LEU A 347 9.87 2.07 16.50
N LEU A 348 9.15 1.00 16.21
CA LEU A 348 7.77 0.80 16.63
C LEU A 348 7.61 -0.46 17.47
N GLY A 349 6.60 -0.44 18.33
CA GLY A 349 6.22 -1.58 19.14
C GLY A 349 4.74 -1.55 19.48
N GLN A 350 4.23 -2.70 19.90
CA GLN A 350 2.84 -2.86 20.29
C GLN A 350 2.77 -3.47 21.68
N THR A 351 1.84 -2.97 22.51
CA THR A 351 1.65 -3.49 23.87
C THR A 351 0.21 -3.36 24.33
N ASN A 352 -0.14 -4.16 25.33
CA ASN A 352 -1.43 -4.10 26.02
C ASN A 352 -1.38 -3.26 27.30
N SER A 353 -0.22 -2.64 27.59
CA SER A 353 0.01 -1.86 28.80
C SER A 353 0.49 -0.44 28.47
N PRO A 354 -0.07 0.60 29.10
CA PRO A 354 0.33 1.97 28.86
C PRO A 354 1.73 2.32 29.40
N THR A 355 2.29 1.52 30.32
CA THR A 355 3.46 1.92 31.13
C THR A 355 4.57 0.87 31.26
N ALA A 356 4.34 -0.40 30.90
CA ALA A 356 5.33 -1.45 31.13
C ALA A 356 5.22 -2.62 30.15
N GLY A 357 6.28 -3.44 30.10
CA GLY A 357 6.25 -4.73 29.39
C GLY A 357 6.19 -4.60 27.88
N PHE A 358 6.93 -3.64 27.32
CA PHE A 358 6.99 -3.41 25.88
C PHE A 358 8.42 -3.33 25.36
N SER A 359 8.57 -3.68 24.08
CA SER A 359 9.76 -3.50 23.28
C SER A 359 9.37 -2.82 21.97
N ALA A 360 10.37 -2.31 21.26
CA ALA A 360 10.19 -1.74 19.93
C ALA A 360 11.33 -2.20 19.02
N ALA A 361 11.05 -2.35 17.73
CA ALA A 361 11.97 -2.78 16.70
C ALA A 361 11.81 -1.91 15.46
N ASN A 362 12.72 -2.08 14.51
CA ASN A 362 12.69 -1.47 13.18
C ASN A 362 11.73 -2.20 12.22
N THR A 363 10.66 -2.77 12.76
CA THR A 363 9.59 -3.45 12.04
C THR A 363 8.28 -2.73 12.32
N GLY A 364 7.33 -2.82 11.39
CA GLY A 364 5.99 -2.32 11.64
C GLY A 364 5.24 -3.13 12.69
N ILE A 365 4.06 -2.64 13.05
CA ILE A 365 3.07 -3.36 13.87
C ILE A 365 1.80 -3.58 13.05
N SER A 366 0.98 -4.53 13.46
CA SER A 366 -0.36 -4.69 12.89
C SER A 366 -1.48 -4.50 13.91
N LEU A 367 -2.59 -3.94 13.43
CA LEU A 367 -3.82 -3.77 14.19
C LEU A 367 -5.00 -4.15 13.30
N ARG A 368 -5.85 -5.09 13.72
CA ARG A 368 -7.08 -5.37 12.95
C ARG A 368 -8.05 -4.20 13.05
N ALA A 369 -8.75 -3.93 11.96
CA ALA A 369 -9.86 -2.99 11.96
C ALA A 369 -10.88 -3.35 13.07
N GLY A 370 -11.26 -2.37 13.89
CA GLY A 370 -12.15 -2.53 15.05
C GLY A 370 -11.42 -2.80 16.37
N GLN A 371 -10.09 -2.92 16.36
CA GLN A 371 -9.30 -3.15 17.56
C GLN A 371 -8.62 -1.88 18.08
N SER A 372 -8.14 -1.96 19.32
CA SER A 372 -7.32 -0.94 19.96
C SER A 372 -6.13 -1.59 20.66
N THR A 373 -5.04 -0.84 20.77
CA THR A 373 -3.78 -1.26 21.38
C THR A 373 -3.03 -0.04 21.91
N PHE A 374 -1.83 -0.25 22.47
CA PHE A 374 -0.89 0.83 22.72
C PHE A 374 0.28 0.75 21.74
N LEU A 375 0.47 1.82 20.98
CA LEU A 375 1.58 2.03 20.07
C LEU A 375 2.78 2.58 20.85
N VAL A 376 3.89 1.86 20.83
CA VAL A 376 5.19 2.36 21.28
C VAL A 376 5.91 2.97 20.09
N VAL A 377 6.34 4.22 20.24
CA VAL A 377 7.13 4.94 19.25
C VAL A 377 8.48 5.25 19.87
N GLY A 378 9.54 4.87 19.17
CA GLY A 378 10.92 5.00 19.62
C GLY A 378 11.80 5.69 18.61
N GLY A 379 12.80 6.43 19.10
CA GLY A 379 13.75 7.14 18.23
C GLY A 379 14.55 8.20 18.98
N ALA A 380 15.47 8.82 18.27
CA ALA A 380 16.28 9.91 18.83
C ALA A 380 15.36 11.12 19.15
N GLY A 381 15.41 11.60 20.39
CA GLY A 381 14.65 12.80 20.83
C GLY A 381 13.13 12.63 20.95
N VAL A 382 12.57 11.46 20.61
CA VAL A 382 11.11 11.20 20.58
C VAL A 382 10.41 11.52 21.90
N ASN A 383 11.05 11.22 23.03
CA ASN A 383 10.51 11.46 24.37
C ASN A 383 10.33 12.95 24.70
N LEU A 384 11.06 13.85 24.02
CA LEU A 384 11.02 15.30 24.26
C LEU A 384 9.96 16.01 23.40
N LEU A 385 9.41 15.33 22.40
CA LEU A 385 8.48 15.94 21.46
C LEU A 385 7.08 16.12 22.07
N PRO A 386 6.34 17.18 21.72
CA PRO A 386 4.94 17.29 22.11
C PRO A 386 4.09 16.25 21.38
N ASP A 387 3.03 15.77 22.02
CA ASP A 387 2.12 14.77 21.42
C ASP A 387 1.45 15.26 20.13
N ALA A 388 1.30 16.59 20.01
CA ALA A 388 0.81 17.25 18.82
C ALA A 388 1.78 17.15 17.62
N ALA A 389 3.00 16.63 17.78
CA ALA A 389 3.90 16.34 16.65
C ALA A 389 3.55 15.02 15.93
N PHE A 390 2.83 14.09 16.57
CA PHE A 390 2.64 12.73 16.06
C PHE A 390 1.30 12.58 15.33
N ARG A 391 1.33 12.02 14.12
CA ARG A 391 0.15 11.75 13.29
C ARG A 391 0.22 10.35 12.71
N VAL A 392 -0.92 9.68 12.63
CA VAL A 392 -1.05 8.46 11.84
C VAL A 392 -1.81 8.84 10.57
N SER A 393 -1.33 8.36 9.43
CA SER A 393 -1.98 8.61 8.16
C SER A 393 -3.30 7.85 8.04
N GLY A 394 -4.23 8.43 7.25
CA GLY A 394 -5.49 7.80 6.90
C GLY A 394 -6.62 7.98 7.92
N ALA A 395 -7.84 7.97 7.40
CA ALA A 395 -9.04 8.07 8.22
C ALA A 395 -9.33 6.75 8.95
N GLY A 396 -9.96 6.86 10.12
CA GLY A 396 -10.39 5.70 10.92
C GLY A 396 -9.30 5.07 11.77
N VAL A 397 -8.07 5.57 11.75
CA VAL A 397 -7.02 5.22 12.71
C VAL A 397 -6.71 6.44 13.57
N THR A 398 -6.85 6.29 14.88
CA THR A 398 -6.67 7.42 15.81
C THR A 398 -5.67 7.09 16.90
N ARG A 399 -4.81 8.06 17.17
CA ARG A 399 -3.82 8.05 18.25
C ARG A 399 -4.26 9.06 19.33
N GLY A 400 -4.45 8.58 20.56
CA GLY A 400 -4.74 9.41 21.73
C GLY A 400 -3.48 10.11 22.29
N SER A 401 -3.61 10.89 23.36
CA SER A 401 -2.47 11.48 24.07
C SER A 401 -1.53 10.40 24.63
N SER A 402 -0.24 10.71 24.74
CA SER A 402 0.76 9.77 25.27
C SER A 402 0.40 9.36 26.70
N ALA A 403 0.38 8.05 26.92
CA ALA A 403 0.15 7.46 28.23
C ALA A 403 1.45 7.40 29.06
N SER A 404 2.59 7.28 28.38
CA SER A 404 3.91 7.36 29.01
C SER A 404 4.98 7.81 28.02
N SER A 405 6.12 8.25 28.57
CA SER A 405 7.32 8.62 27.81
C SER A 405 8.56 8.36 28.67
N GLY A 406 9.68 8.04 28.05
CA GLY A 406 10.92 7.79 28.78
C GLY A 406 12.08 7.44 27.86
N LEU A 407 13.07 6.73 28.41
CA LEU A 407 14.19 6.19 27.66
C LEU A 407 14.15 4.67 27.68
N PHE A 408 14.44 4.05 26.55
CA PHE A 408 14.80 2.63 26.50
C PHE A 408 16.17 2.42 27.15
N SER A 409 16.50 1.15 27.43
CA SER A 409 17.80 0.76 27.99
C SER A 409 19.00 1.14 27.10
N ASN A 410 18.79 1.27 25.79
CA ASN A 410 19.79 1.72 24.83
C ASN A 410 19.92 3.25 24.72
N GLY A 411 19.17 4.00 25.54
CA GLY A 411 19.21 5.48 25.57
C GLY A 411 18.31 6.17 24.56
N LEU A 412 17.64 5.45 23.65
CA LEU A 412 16.66 6.05 22.74
C LEU A 412 15.40 6.50 23.48
N GLY A 413 14.83 7.61 23.06
CA GLY A 413 13.57 8.12 23.59
C GLY A 413 12.38 7.29 23.14
N PHE A 414 11.37 7.15 23.99
CA PHE A 414 10.10 6.54 23.62
C PHE A 414 8.89 7.35 24.09
N LYS A 415 7.77 7.12 23.40
CA LYS A 415 6.41 7.46 23.83
C LYS A 415 5.47 6.28 23.59
N VAL A 416 4.49 6.13 24.46
CA VAL A 416 3.43 5.13 24.31
C VAL A 416 2.10 5.84 24.12
N PHE A 417 1.38 5.53 23.06
CA PHE A 417 0.11 6.14 22.71
C PHE A 417 -1.01 5.10 22.65
N PRO A 418 -2.21 5.38 23.17
CA PRO A 418 -3.40 4.62 22.77
C PRO A 418 -3.59 4.75 21.26
N LEU A 419 -3.75 3.62 20.57
CA LEU A 419 -4.01 3.53 19.14
C LEU A 419 -5.29 2.73 18.92
N SER A 420 -6.20 3.24 18.11
CA SER A 420 -7.43 2.54 17.76
C SER A 420 -7.71 2.60 16.27
N ALA A 421 -8.18 1.49 15.70
CA ALA A 421 -8.69 1.41 14.35
C ALA A 421 -10.19 1.16 14.40
N LEU A 422 -10.97 1.99 13.70
CA LEU A 422 -12.40 1.76 13.50
C LEU A 422 -12.62 0.45 12.75
N ALA A 423 -13.76 -0.20 12.96
CA ALA A 423 -14.12 -1.43 12.22
C ALA A 423 -14.19 -1.20 10.70
N GLN A 424 -14.35 0.05 10.27
CA GLN A 424 -14.40 0.50 8.89
C GLN A 424 -13.08 1.09 8.39
N ALA A 425 -12.01 1.12 9.20
CA ALA A 425 -10.70 1.66 8.81
C ALA A 425 -10.10 0.86 7.64
N GLU A 426 -9.83 1.53 6.52
CA GLU A 426 -9.38 0.89 5.27
C GLU A 426 -8.15 0.00 5.51
N PRO A 427 -8.14 -1.27 5.08
CA PRO A 427 -6.99 -2.13 5.29
C PRO A 427 -5.71 -1.61 4.62
N GLY A 428 -4.56 -2.00 5.15
CA GLY A 428 -3.25 -1.73 4.57
C GLY A 428 -2.37 -0.78 5.37
N PRO A 429 -1.13 -0.56 4.89
CA PRO A 429 -0.09 0.15 5.63
C PRO A 429 -0.41 1.63 5.86
N ARG A 430 -0.21 2.10 7.09
CA ARG A 430 -0.22 3.52 7.47
C ARG A 430 1.16 3.97 7.91
N ASP A 431 1.54 5.13 7.43
CA ASP A 431 2.67 5.89 7.96
C ASP A 431 2.36 6.43 9.36
N LEU A 432 3.35 6.36 10.25
CA LEU A 432 3.45 7.23 11.41
C LEU A 432 4.35 8.42 11.05
N GLU A 433 3.85 9.63 11.24
CA GLU A 433 4.52 10.87 10.88
C GLU A 433 4.78 11.70 12.14
N VAL A 434 5.99 12.26 12.24
CA VAL A 434 6.37 13.23 13.26
C VAL A 434 6.80 14.52 12.60
N THR A 435 6.16 15.63 12.96
CA THR A 435 6.47 16.96 12.41
C THR A 435 6.90 17.92 13.51
N VAL A 436 8.07 18.54 13.33
CA VAL A 436 8.60 19.59 14.23
C VAL A 436 9.07 20.78 13.39
N GLY A 437 8.36 21.91 13.47
CA GLY A 437 8.59 23.02 12.56
C GLY A 437 8.33 22.58 11.11
N ASN A 438 9.37 22.67 10.26
CA ASN A 438 9.33 22.19 8.86
C ASN A 438 9.98 20.82 8.67
N GLU A 439 10.54 20.22 9.72
CA GLU A 439 11.16 18.91 9.66
C GLU A 439 10.12 17.82 9.86
N VAL A 440 10.22 16.76 9.05
CA VAL A 440 9.33 15.61 9.09
C VAL A 440 10.19 14.35 9.19
N SER A 441 9.77 13.42 10.05
CA SER A 441 10.28 12.05 10.07
C SER A 441 9.10 11.10 9.92
N ILE A 442 9.23 10.08 9.06
CA ILE A 442 8.17 9.13 8.74
C ILE A 442 8.67 7.73 9.05
N PHE A 443 7.87 6.95 9.76
CA PHE A 443 8.02 5.51 9.83
C PHE A 443 7.12 4.91 8.75
N CYS A 444 7.70 4.67 7.57
CA CYS A 444 6.97 4.28 6.37
C CYS A 444 6.24 2.95 6.56
N GLY A 445 4.93 2.98 6.35
CA GLY A 445 4.04 1.82 6.53
C GLY A 445 4.17 1.15 7.90
N GLY A 446 4.48 1.90 8.96
CA GLY A 446 4.72 1.33 10.28
C GLY A 446 3.53 0.68 10.99
N ILE A 447 2.30 0.96 10.55
CA ILE A 447 1.08 0.43 11.16
C ILE A 447 0.21 -0.20 10.07
N ASP A 448 0.20 -1.52 9.97
CA ASP A 448 -0.68 -2.21 9.03
C ASP A 448 -2.06 -2.43 9.63
N ILE A 449 -3.08 -1.97 8.91
CA ILE A 449 -4.47 -2.20 9.28
C ILE A 449 -4.94 -3.48 8.62
N LEU A 450 -5.01 -4.55 9.39
CA LEU A 450 -5.48 -5.83 8.87
C LEU A 450 -7.00 -5.80 8.65
N PRO A 451 -7.52 -6.52 7.65
CA PRO A 451 -8.95 -6.65 7.44
C PRO A 451 -9.68 -7.15 8.70
N PRO A 452 -10.95 -6.72 8.91
CA PRO A 452 -11.79 -7.28 9.95
C PRO A 452 -12.04 -8.77 9.67
N THR A 453 -12.35 -9.54 10.72
CA THR A 453 -12.66 -10.98 10.59
C THR A 453 -13.87 -11.26 9.70
N THR A 454 -14.75 -10.28 9.56
CA THR A 454 -15.90 -10.31 8.66
C THR A 454 -15.79 -9.08 7.77
N ALA A 455 -15.87 -9.24 6.45
CA ALA A 455 -15.93 -8.10 5.54
C ALA A 455 -17.05 -7.13 5.98
N THR A 456 -16.78 -5.83 5.93
CA THR A 456 -17.71 -4.78 6.36
C THR A 456 -17.85 -3.71 5.28
N ALA A 457 -19.08 -3.19 5.14
CA ALA A 457 -19.33 -2.01 4.32
C ALA A 457 -18.70 -0.78 4.98
N ARG A 458 -18.20 0.17 4.19
CA ARG A 458 -17.39 1.30 4.69
C ARG A 458 -17.85 2.60 4.07
N ALA A 459 -17.78 3.67 4.87
CA ALA A 459 -17.99 5.04 4.43
C ALA A 459 -16.89 5.91 5.02
N THR A 460 -16.04 6.46 4.16
CA THR A 460 -14.84 7.19 4.57
C THR A 460 -14.85 8.58 3.95
N THR A 461 -14.90 9.61 4.80
CA THR A 461 -14.73 10.99 4.36
C THR A 461 -13.27 11.28 4.08
N TYR A 462 -13.00 12.05 3.04
CA TYR A 462 -11.65 12.47 2.68
C TYR A 462 -11.65 13.89 2.12
N GLY A 463 -10.52 14.58 2.29
CA GLY A 463 -10.41 15.99 1.95
C GLY A 463 -11.29 16.90 2.81
N THR A 464 -11.37 18.16 2.42
CA THR A 464 -12.13 19.21 3.12
C THR A 464 -13.14 19.85 2.19
N GLY A 465 -14.30 20.23 2.73
CA GLY A 465 -15.26 21.06 2.00
C GLY A 465 -14.80 22.50 1.83
N CYS A 466 -15.37 23.17 0.84
CA CYS A 466 -15.10 24.56 0.54
C CYS A 466 -15.92 25.49 1.43
N ALA A 467 -15.34 26.62 1.81
CA ALA A 467 -16.07 27.64 2.58
C ALA A 467 -17.25 28.20 1.76
N GLY A 468 -18.44 28.17 2.35
CA GLY A 468 -19.63 28.90 1.89
C GLY A 468 -20.12 29.90 2.93
N SER A 469 -21.18 30.63 2.60
CA SER A 469 -21.85 31.59 3.50
C SER A 469 -22.41 30.94 4.76
N ALA A 470 -22.76 29.65 4.68
CA ALA A 470 -23.20 28.83 5.82
C ALA A 470 -22.06 28.03 6.50
N GLY A 471 -20.80 28.28 6.14
CA GLY A 471 -19.64 27.49 6.56
C GLY A 471 -19.21 26.46 5.51
N ALA A 472 -18.24 25.60 5.84
CA ALA A 472 -17.76 24.59 4.91
C ALA A 472 -18.82 23.50 4.69
N LEU A 473 -19.23 23.28 3.44
CA LEU A 473 -20.17 22.20 3.09
C LEU A 473 -19.53 20.86 3.46
N SER A 474 -20.26 19.97 4.14
CA SER A 474 -19.77 18.63 4.40
C SER A 474 -20.78 17.56 3.99
N LEU A 475 -20.27 16.38 3.64
CA LEU A 475 -21.03 15.23 3.18
C LEU A 475 -20.67 14.02 4.04
N GLY A 476 -21.69 13.36 4.57
CA GLY A 476 -21.60 12.12 5.33
C GLY A 476 -22.74 11.17 4.97
N THR A 477 -23.00 10.19 5.84
CA THR A 477 -24.02 9.15 5.61
C THR A 477 -25.14 9.20 6.66
N PHE A 478 -26.32 8.71 6.30
CA PHE A 478 -27.41 8.41 7.21
C PHE A 478 -28.04 7.05 6.86
N GLY A 479 -28.82 6.47 7.78
CA GLY A 479 -29.48 5.18 7.53
C GLY A 479 -28.54 3.97 7.57
N GLY A 480 -27.39 4.08 8.24
CA GLY A 480 -26.44 2.98 8.45
C GLY A 480 -25.27 2.96 7.45
N LEU A 481 -24.64 1.79 7.32
CA LEU A 481 -23.53 1.56 6.39
C LEU A 481 -24.07 1.22 4.98
N PRO A 482 -23.26 1.41 3.92
CA PRO A 482 -23.66 1.10 2.55
C PRO A 482 -23.63 -0.41 2.27
N SER A 483 -24.34 -1.19 3.08
CA SER A 483 -24.40 -2.65 2.97
C SER A 483 -25.36 -3.11 1.90
N LEU A 484 -25.07 -4.26 1.29
CA LEU A 484 -25.96 -4.86 0.28
C LEU A 484 -27.36 -5.09 0.86
N GLY A 485 -28.39 -4.57 0.17
CA GLY A 485 -29.77 -4.63 0.61
C GLY A 485 -30.19 -3.56 1.64
N ASN A 486 -29.29 -2.65 2.04
CA ASN A 486 -29.66 -1.51 2.87
C ASN A 486 -30.45 -0.46 2.05
N LEU A 487 -31.77 -0.61 2.05
CA LEU A 487 -32.67 0.30 1.34
C LEU A 487 -32.82 1.66 2.02
N ALA A 488 -32.46 1.77 3.30
CA ALA A 488 -32.54 3.00 4.09
C ALA A 488 -31.27 3.86 3.99
N PHE A 489 -30.21 3.35 3.36
CA PHE A 489 -28.95 4.07 3.21
C PHE A 489 -29.14 5.36 2.41
N GLY A 490 -28.40 6.40 2.80
CA GLY A 490 -28.30 7.64 2.05
C GLY A 490 -27.16 8.52 2.51
N VAL A 491 -26.99 9.64 1.83
CA VAL A 491 -25.98 10.67 2.17
C VAL A 491 -26.65 11.92 2.72
N THR A 492 -25.99 12.52 3.70
CA THR A 492 -26.43 13.77 4.31
C THR A 492 -25.40 14.85 4.06
N SER A 493 -25.84 16.02 3.60
CA SER A 493 -24.99 17.20 3.52
C SER A 493 -25.43 18.25 4.52
N VAL A 494 -24.48 18.89 5.19
CA VAL A 494 -24.72 20.00 6.12
C VAL A 494 -24.02 21.28 5.65
N ASN A 495 -24.57 22.43 6.04
CA ASN A 495 -24.18 23.77 5.57
C ASN A 495 -24.61 24.05 4.12
N THR A 496 -25.77 23.54 3.71
CA THR A 496 -26.43 23.97 2.47
C THR A 496 -27.18 25.29 2.66
N VAL A 497 -27.29 26.10 1.63
CA VAL A 497 -28.14 27.32 1.69
C VAL A 497 -29.56 26.96 1.25
N ALA A 498 -30.54 27.20 2.12
CA ALA A 498 -31.94 26.91 1.82
C ALA A 498 -32.42 27.75 0.62
N GLY A 499 -33.21 27.14 -0.26
CA GLY A 499 -33.69 27.74 -1.50
C GLY A 499 -32.75 27.59 -2.70
N ASN A 500 -31.51 27.13 -2.50
CA ASN A 500 -30.52 27.00 -3.57
C ASN A 500 -30.43 25.58 -4.13
N THR A 501 -29.92 25.48 -5.36
CA THR A 501 -29.70 24.20 -6.05
C THR A 501 -28.57 23.41 -5.39
N TRP A 502 -28.75 22.11 -5.28
CA TRP A 502 -27.78 21.15 -4.78
C TRP A 502 -27.66 19.97 -5.75
N LEU A 503 -26.45 19.41 -5.82
CA LEU A 503 -26.06 18.33 -6.72
C LEU A 503 -25.26 17.27 -5.97
N LEU A 504 -25.50 15.98 -6.24
CA LEU A 504 -24.59 14.90 -5.86
C LEU A 504 -23.85 14.38 -7.09
N LEU A 505 -22.53 14.45 -7.03
CA LEU A 505 -21.64 13.77 -7.95
C LEU A 505 -21.33 12.37 -7.40
N ILE A 506 -21.45 11.36 -8.26
CA ILE A 506 -21.05 9.98 -7.95
C ILE A 506 -20.10 9.53 -9.05
N SER A 507 -18.87 9.20 -8.69
CA SER A 507 -17.79 8.81 -9.60
C SER A 507 -17.24 7.43 -9.25
N GLY A 508 -16.73 6.74 -10.26
CA GLY A 508 -15.96 5.51 -10.07
C GLY A 508 -14.55 5.75 -9.53
N ARG A 509 -14.08 7.02 -9.49
CA ARG A 509 -12.71 7.38 -9.08
C ARG A 509 -12.66 8.68 -8.26
N PRO A 510 -11.73 8.79 -7.30
CA PRO A 510 -11.45 10.06 -6.63
C PRO A 510 -10.52 10.94 -7.49
N ASP A 511 -10.52 12.24 -7.24
CA ASP A 511 -9.58 13.22 -7.84
C ASP A 511 -9.31 14.36 -6.81
N VAL A 512 -8.44 15.30 -7.14
CA VAL A 512 -8.19 16.54 -6.38
C VAL A 512 -8.12 17.72 -7.34
N PHE A 513 -9.24 18.14 -7.89
CA PHE A 513 -9.33 19.27 -8.82
C PHE A 513 -9.52 20.62 -8.11
N ASP A 514 -8.42 21.35 -7.92
CA ASP A 514 -8.44 22.74 -7.47
C ASP A 514 -9.18 23.60 -8.50
N ILE A 515 -10.23 24.27 -8.04
CA ILE A 515 -11.10 25.15 -8.83
C ILE A 515 -10.95 26.62 -8.42
N GLY A 516 -9.93 26.95 -7.62
CA GLY A 516 -9.64 28.29 -7.13
C GLY A 516 -10.29 28.56 -5.76
N SER A 517 -9.90 29.69 -5.16
CA SER A 517 -10.41 30.16 -3.86
C SER A 517 -10.27 29.14 -2.71
N GLY A 518 -9.27 28.27 -2.78
CA GLY A 518 -9.05 27.19 -1.81
C GLY A 518 -10.10 26.08 -1.87
N CYS A 519 -10.83 25.97 -2.98
CA CYS A 519 -11.88 24.98 -3.18
C CYS A 519 -11.40 23.83 -4.08
N THR A 520 -11.77 22.60 -3.72
CA THR A 520 -11.33 21.37 -4.40
C THR A 520 -12.49 20.46 -4.73
N ILE A 521 -12.49 19.92 -5.94
CA ILE A 521 -13.35 18.81 -6.36
C ILE A 521 -12.60 17.50 -6.08
N TRP A 522 -13.18 16.65 -5.24
CA TRP A 522 -12.57 15.43 -4.70
C TRP A 522 -12.89 14.16 -5.52
N VAL A 523 -13.64 14.29 -6.62
CA VAL A 523 -14.09 13.19 -7.48
C VAL A 523 -13.71 13.45 -8.94
N ASP A 524 -13.43 12.39 -9.69
CA ASP A 524 -13.16 12.51 -11.13
C ASP A 524 -14.48 12.74 -11.87
N ILE A 525 -14.66 13.95 -12.39
CA ILE A 525 -15.86 14.38 -13.13
C ILE A 525 -15.95 13.77 -14.54
N ASN A 526 -14.90 13.12 -15.04
CA ASN A 526 -14.91 12.45 -16.33
C ASN A 526 -15.35 10.99 -16.23
N THR A 527 -15.42 10.43 -15.01
CA THR A 527 -15.84 9.06 -14.74
C THR A 527 -17.08 9.00 -13.85
N LEU A 528 -17.98 9.96 -14.02
CA LEU A 528 -19.24 9.97 -13.28
C LEU A 528 -20.06 8.72 -13.63
N VAL A 529 -20.50 8.00 -12.58
CA VAL A 529 -21.35 6.81 -12.69
C VAL A 529 -22.77 7.20 -13.15
N PHE A 530 -23.19 8.40 -12.79
CA PHE A 530 -24.46 8.99 -13.20
C PHE A 530 -24.22 10.37 -13.82
N PRO A 531 -25.10 10.84 -14.72
CA PRO A 531 -25.08 12.23 -15.17
C PRO A 531 -25.04 13.17 -13.97
N ALA A 532 -24.29 14.27 -14.06
CA ALA A 532 -24.08 15.18 -12.93
C ALA A 532 -25.41 15.63 -12.29
N ASN A 533 -26.45 15.87 -13.10
CA ASN A 533 -27.79 16.28 -12.67
C ASN A 533 -28.73 15.14 -12.20
N ALA A 534 -28.27 13.88 -12.19
CA ALA A 534 -29.11 12.74 -11.81
C ALA A 534 -29.66 12.88 -10.38
N PHE A 535 -28.91 13.55 -9.51
CA PHE A 535 -29.27 13.82 -8.12
C PHE A 535 -29.26 15.32 -7.83
N GLN A 536 -30.07 16.07 -8.58
CA GLN A 536 -30.26 17.50 -8.39
C GLN A 536 -31.56 17.78 -7.62
N ALA A 537 -31.51 18.71 -6.66
CA ALA A 537 -32.71 19.27 -6.05
C ALA A 537 -32.45 20.63 -5.42
N THR A 538 -33.50 21.32 -5.00
CA THR A 538 -33.40 22.53 -4.17
C THR A 538 -33.27 22.14 -2.70
N ALA A 539 -32.28 22.70 -2.00
CA ALA A 539 -32.11 22.51 -0.57
C ALA A 539 -33.26 23.21 0.19
N SER A 540 -34.03 22.47 0.98
CA SER A 540 -35.13 23.04 1.77
C SER A 540 -34.69 23.55 3.15
N SER A 541 -33.47 23.22 3.59
CA SER A 541 -32.88 23.64 4.85
C SER A 541 -31.35 23.63 4.78
N SER A 542 -30.68 23.87 5.92
CA SER A 542 -29.22 23.78 6.06
C SER A 542 -28.66 22.35 6.07
N THR A 543 -29.55 21.35 6.12
CA THR A 543 -29.21 19.93 6.10
C THR A 543 -30.05 19.22 5.05
N ARG A 544 -29.42 18.50 4.13
CA ARG A 544 -30.12 17.77 3.07
C ARG A 544 -29.79 16.28 3.13
N ASN A 545 -30.83 15.46 3.16
CA ASN A 545 -30.72 14.00 3.06
C ASN A 545 -31.09 13.55 1.64
N GLN A 546 -30.20 12.77 1.02
CA GLN A 546 -30.43 12.11 -0.26
C GLN A 546 -30.39 10.60 -0.03
N ALA A 547 -31.54 9.93 -0.17
CA ALA A 547 -31.58 8.47 -0.13
C ALA A 547 -30.80 7.89 -1.33
N LEU A 548 -30.06 6.83 -1.07
CA LEU A 548 -29.26 6.06 -2.03
C LEU A 548 -29.40 4.56 -1.70
N SER A 549 -30.60 4.01 -1.90
CA SER A 549 -30.87 2.61 -1.55
C SER A 549 -29.88 1.64 -2.21
N ILE A 550 -29.23 0.79 -1.41
CA ILE A 550 -28.25 -0.19 -1.90
C ILE A 550 -28.97 -1.52 -2.18
N PRO A 551 -28.94 -2.03 -3.43
CA PRO A 551 -29.58 -3.29 -3.76
C PRO A 551 -28.80 -4.48 -3.17
N SER A 552 -29.48 -5.62 -2.99
CA SER A 552 -28.89 -6.85 -2.43
C SER A 552 -28.07 -7.66 -3.45
N SER A 553 -27.53 -7.02 -4.49
CA SER A 553 -26.82 -7.70 -5.58
C SER A 553 -25.40 -8.10 -5.14
N PRO A 554 -25.04 -9.40 -5.12
CA PRO A 554 -23.71 -9.84 -4.71
C PRO A 554 -22.58 -9.30 -5.59
N SER A 555 -22.87 -8.98 -6.86
CA SER A 555 -21.90 -8.38 -7.79
C SER A 555 -21.39 -7.01 -7.38
N LEU A 556 -22.04 -6.36 -6.41
CA LEU A 556 -21.63 -5.07 -5.88
C LEU A 556 -20.72 -5.20 -4.66
N ALA A 557 -20.55 -6.39 -4.08
CA ALA A 557 -19.68 -6.58 -2.92
C ALA A 557 -18.23 -6.18 -3.26
N GLY A 558 -17.60 -5.40 -2.38
CA GLY A 558 -16.25 -4.87 -2.54
C GLY A 558 -16.14 -3.66 -3.48
N LEU A 559 -17.20 -3.28 -4.20
CA LEU A 559 -17.17 -2.10 -5.07
C LEU A 559 -17.01 -0.84 -4.22
N THR A 560 -16.06 0.03 -4.60
CA THR A 560 -15.92 1.37 -4.01
C THR A 560 -16.35 2.45 -5.01
N ILE A 561 -17.22 3.36 -4.56
CA ILE A 561 -17.64 4.56 -5.31
C ILE A 561 -17.31 5.82 -4.53
N TYR A 562 -17.13 6.94 -5.24
CA TYR A 562 -16.70 8.21 -4.66
C TYR A 562 -17.73 9.30 -4.89
N LEU A 563 -18.08 10.02 -3.84
CA LEU A 563 -19.15 10.99 -3.84
C LEU A 563 -18.65 12.38 -3.42
N GLN A 564 -19.24 13.41 -4.01
CA GLN A 564 -19.09 14.79 -3.55
C GLN A 564 -20.35 15.57 -3.86
N ALA A 565 -20.77 16.46 -2.95
CA ALA A 565 -21.89 17.34 -3.17
C ALA A 565 -21.41 18.74 -3.62
N LEU A 566 -22.17 19.35 -4.53
CA LEU A 566 -22.06 20.77 -4.88
C LEU A 566 -23.34 21.48 -4.48
N ALA A 567 -23.24 22.63 -3.84
CA ALA A 567 -24.38 23.47 -3.49
C ALA A 567 -24.18 24.89 -4.01
N GLN A 568 -25.16 25.41 -4.72
CA GLN A 568 -25.19 26.81 -5.13
C GLN A 568 -25.19 27.70 -3.89
N ASP A 569 -24.31 28.68 -3.89
CA ASP A 569 -24.13 29.64 -2.81
C ASP A 569 -23.64 30.95 -3.44
N PRO A 570 -24.55 31.85 -3.81
CA PRO A 570 -24.21 33.11 -4.48
C PRO A 570 -23.27 34.01 -3.69
N GLN A 571 -23.13 33.78 -2.38
CA GLN A 571 -22.23 34.53 -1.49
C GLN A 571 -20.86 33.85 -1.32
N ALA A 572 -20.71 32.59 -1.74
CA ALA A 572 -19.41 31.94 -1.81
C ALA A 572 -18.56 32.54 -2.95
N ALA A 573 -17.24 32.47 -2.81
CA ALA A 573 -16.30 33.07 -3.76
C ALA A 573 -16.47 32.57 -5.21
N LEU A 574 -16.92 31.33 -5.39
CA LEU A 574 -17.14 30.70 -6.69
C LEU A 574 -18.62 30.70 -7.13
N GLY A 575 -19.53 31.30 -6.35
CA GLY A 575 -20.98 31.21 -6.54
C GLY A 575 -21.58 29.84 -6.19
N PHE A 576 -20.76 28.91 -5.72
CA PHE A 576 -21.13 27.62 -5.17
C PHE A 576 -20.08 27.16 -4.14
N THR A 577 -20.46 26.18 -3.33
CA THR A 577 -19.57 25.46 -2.42
C THR A 577 -19.58 23.97 -2.75
N ALA A 578 -18.49 23.27 -2.44
CA ALA A 578 -18.33 21.84 -2.64
C ALA A 578 -18.03 21.15 -1.30
N SER A 579 -18.55 19.93 -1.11
CA SER A 579 -18.32 19.18 0.13
C SER A 579 -16.93 18.55 0.17
N ASN A 580 -16.54 17.97 1.30
CA ASN A 580 -15.51 16.91 1.32
C ASN A 580 -15.90 15.75 0.37
N GLY A 581 -14.94 14.93 0.00
CA GLY A 581 -15.17 13.65 -0.67
C GLY A 581 -15.70 12.59 0.32
N LEU A 582 -16.43 11.61 -0.21
CA LEU A 582 -16.95 10.47 0.53
C LEU A 582 -16.77 9.19 -0.31
N ALA A 583 -15.91 8.27 0.15
CA ALA A 583 -15.71 6.95 -0.45
C ALA A 583 -16.65 5.94 0.22
N LEU A 584 -17.39 5.18 -0.57
CA LEU A 584 -18.32 4.15 -0.10
C LEU A 584 -17.91 2.79 -0.65
N THR A 585 -17.50 1.87 0.23
CA THR A 585 -17.23 0.47 -0.13
C THR A 585 -18.43 -0.38 0.25
N LEU A 586 -19.04 -1.01 -0.74
CA LEU A 586 -20.24 -1.82 -0.58
C LEU A 586 -19.86 -3.22 -0.07
N ASN A 587 -20.66 -3.78 0.83
CA ASN A 587 -20.49 -5.18 1.27
C ASN A 587 -21.77 -5.79 1.81
#